data_AF-A0A7Z0WCQ8-F1
#
_entry.id   AF-A0A7Z0WCQ8-F1
#
_cell.length_a   1.000
_cell.length_b   1.000
_cell.length_c   1.000
_cell.angle_alpha   90.00
_cell.angle_beta   90.00
_cell.angle_gamma   90.00
#
_symmetry.space_group_name_H-M   'P 1'
#
loop_
_entity.id
_entity.type
_entity.pdbx_description
1 polymer ?
#
loop_
_entity_poly.entity_id
_entity_poly.type
_entity_poly.pdbx_seq_one_letter_code
_entity_poly.pdbx_strand_id
1 'polypeptide(L)'
;MVTEPELDVLEVLRAAADRGERMHGWEVVETVRRSGATVHRVLDQLEHAGRLVAEWDAAASGRDRRRWYTLTPDGLAWAVEVLTRFRTAGL
;
A
#
# COMPACT_ATOMS: atom_id res chain seq x y z
N MET A 1 16.01 0.92 3.76
CA MET A 1 15.60 1.84 4.84
C MET A 1 14.14 2.13 4.61
N VAL A 2 13.29 1.95 5.62
CA VAL A 2 11.87 2.28 5.52
C VAL A 2 11.70 3.79 5.72
N THR A 3 10.87 4.41 4.90
CA THR A 3 10.64 5.87 4.91
C THR A 3 9.25 6.24 5.46
N GLU A 4 9.04 7.48 5.90
CA GLU A 4 7.69 7.94 6.32
C GLU A 4 6.63 7.75 5.20
N PRO A 5 6.89 8.12 3.92
CA PRO A 5 6.06 7.72 2.76
C PRO A 5 5.58 6.28 2.77
N GLU A 6 6.49 5.37 3.09
CA GLU A 6 6.26 3.94 3.08
C GLU A 6 5.44 3.48 4.29
N LEU A 7 5.68 4.07 5.47
CA LEU A 7 4.91 3.77 6.67
C LEU A 7 3.43 4.10 6.51
N ASP A 8 3.05 5.32 6.11
CA ASP A 8 1.61 5.64 6.00
C ASP A 8 0.91 4.79 4.93
N VAL A 9 1.60 4.49 3.80
CA VAL A 9 1.03 3.59 2.79
C VAL A 9 0.83 2.20 3.38
N LEU A 10 1.79 1.69 4.16
CA LEU A 10 1.66 0.40 4.83
C LEU A 10 0.54 0.38 5.86
N GLU A 11 0.33 1.45 6.62
CA GLU A 11 -0.78 1.54 7.58
C GLU A 11 -2.13 1.42 6.87
N VAL A 12 -2.29 2.14 5.76
CA VAL A 12 -3.52 2.12 4.97
C VAL A 12 -3.76 0.74 4.35
N LEU A 13 -2.74 0.15 3.72
CA LEU A 13 -2.84 -1.19 3.11
C LEU A 13 -3.06 -2.29 4.17
N ARG A 14 -2.42 -2.18 5.33
CA ARG A 14 -2.61 -3.11 6.46
C ARG A 14 -4.04 -3.06 6.98
N ALA A 15 -4.57 -1.86 7.17
CA ALA A 15 -5.95 -1.66 7.63
C ALA A 15 -6.97 -2.23 6.65
N ALA A 16 -6.75 -2.10 5.34
CA ALA A 16 -7.58 -2.75 4.32
C ALA A 16 -7.47 -4.29 4.40
N ALA A 17 -6.25 -4.81 4.52
CA ALA A 17 -6.02 -6.25 4.66
C ALA A 17 -6.68 -6.84 5.92
N ASP A 18 -6.70 -6.11 7.05
CA ASP A 18 -7.42 -6.50 8.27
C ASP A 18 -8.93 -6.68 8.05
N ARG A 19 -9.50 -5.95 7.10
CA ARG A 19 -10.92 -6.07 6.70
C ARG A 19 -11.14 -7.08 5.57
N GLY A 20 -10.08 -7.72 5.06
CA GLY A 20 -10.16 -8.57 3.88
C GLY A 20 -10.42 -7.80 2.58
N GLU A 21 -10.10 -6.50 2.56
CA GLU A 21 -10.30 -5.61 1.43
C GLU A 21 -9.00 -5.39 0.64
N ARG A 22 -9.17 -5.02 -0.63
CA ARG A 22 -8.10 -4.52 -1.51
C ARG A 22 -8.34 -3.03 -1.78
N MET A 23 -7.30 -2.30 -2.13
CA MET A 23 -7.42 -0.86 -2.36
C MET A 23 -7.05 -0.46 -3.77
N HIS A 24 -7.79 0.48 -4.35
CA HIS A 24 -7.34 1.15 -5.54
C HIS A 24 -6.24 2.17 -5.24
N GLY A 25 -5.31 2.35 -6.18
CA GLY A 25 -4.22 3.33 -6.01
C GLY A 25 -4.69 4.75 -5.70
N TRP A 26 -5.83 5.19 -6.22
CA TRP A 26 -6.38 6.51 -5.91
C TRP A 26 -6.92 6.61 -4.47
N GLU A 27 -7.53 5.55 -3.95
CA GLU A 27 -8.01 5.51 -2.56
C GLU A 27 -6.83 5.58 -1.61
N VAL A 28 -5.71 4.94 -1.96
CA VAL A 28 -4.46 5.05 -1.19
C VAL A 28 -3.96 6.50 -1.21
N VAL A 29 -3.93 7.15 -2.37
CA VAL A 29 -3.54 8.57 -2.50
C VAL A 29 -4.42 9.47 -1.64
N GLU A 30 -5.74 9.30 -1.72
CA GLU A 30 -6.67 10.09 -0.93
C GLU A 30 -6.52 9.86 0.57
N THR A 31 -6.32 8.62 1.00
CA THR A 31 -6.24 8.27 2.42
C THR A 31 -4.92 8.73 3.04
N VAL A 32 -3.80 8.54 2.35
CA VAL A 32 -2.45 8.91 2.85
C VAL A 32 -2.21 10.42 2.78
N ARG A 33 -3.02 11.18 2.02
CA ARG A 33 -2.89 12.64 1.88
C ARG A 33 -1.50 13.11 1.42
N ARG A 34 -0.80 12.27 0.66
CA ARG A 34 0.49 12.59 0.00
C ARG A 34 0.31 12.78 -1.50
N SER A 35 1.33 13.33 -2.16
CA SER A 35 1.30 13.48 -3.62
C SER A 35 1.17 12.12 -4.30
N GLY A 36 0.39 12.06 -5.38
CA GLY A 36 0.18 10.82 -6.15
C GLY A 36 1.50 10.18 -6.59
N ALA A 37 2.46 10.99 -7.05
CA ALA A 37 3.79 10.51 -7.44
C ALA A 37 4.55 9.83 -6.27
N THR A 38 4.39 10.32 -5.04
CA THR A 38 5.01 9.70 -3.86
C THR A 38 4.37 8.36 -3.54
N VAL A 39 3.04 8.30 -3.53
CA VAL A 39 2.31 7.07 -3.24
C VAL A 39 2.58 6.00 -4.30
N HIS A 40 2.50 6.35 -5.60
CA HIS A 40 2.78 5.40 -6.67
C HIS A 40 4.20 4.85 -6.62
N ARG A 41 5.21 5.70 -6.33
CA ARG A 41 6.59 5.23 -6.13
C ARG A 41 6.70 4.21 -5.00
N VAL A 42 6.02 4.44 -3.88
CA VAL A 42 6.02 3.49 -2.75
C VAL A 42 5.32 2.18 -3.15
N LEU A 43 4.17 2.26 -3.81
CA LEU A 43 3.45 1.09 -4.30
C LEU A 43 4.31 0.26 -5.26
N ASP A 44 5.01 0.90 -6.19
CA ASP A 44 5.92 0.24 -7.13
C ASP A 44 7.10 -0.43 -6.39
N GLN A 45 7.64 0.22 -5.35
CA GLN A 45 8.71 -0.35 -4.52
C GLN A 45 8.25 -1.60 -3.75
N LEU A 46 7.07 -1.52 -3.13
CA LEU A 46 6.48 -2.66 -2.41
C LEU A 46 6.14 -3.81 -3.37
N GLU A 47 5.65 -3.50 -4.58
CA GLU A 47 5.38 -4.49 -5.62
C GLU A 47 6.68 -5.18 -6.06
N HIS A 48 7.71 -4.40 -6.35
CA HIS A 48 9.01 -4.92 -6.78
C HIS A 48 9.67 -5.80 -5.70
N ALA A 49 9.41 -5.51 -4.43
CA ALA A 49 9.85 -6.30 -3.29
C ALA A 49 8.96 -7.53 -3.00
N GLY A 50 7.92 -7.79 -3.80
CA GLY A 50 6.97 -8.90 -3.60
C GLY A 50 6.05 -8.75 -2.39
N ARG A 51 5.95 -7.54 -1.82
CA ARG A 51 5.13 -7.25 -0.63
C ARG A 51 3.67 -6.97 -0.97
N LEU A 52 3.38 -6.66 -2.23
CA LEU A 52 2.02 -6.53 -2.73
C LEU A 52 1.89 -7.12 -4.12
N VAL A 53 0.65 -7.42 -4.50
CA VAL A 53 0.25 -7.72 -5.86
C VAL A 53 -0.60 -6.57 -6.36
N ALA A 54 -0.37 -6.16 -7.61
CA ALA A 54 -1.13 -5.08 -8.21
C ALA A 54 -1.81 -5.53 -9.51
N GLU A 55 -3.14 -5.56 -9.49
CA GLU A 55 -4.00 -6.11 -10.54
C GLU A 55 -4.80 -5.00 -11.22
N TRP A 56 -4.92 -5.05 -12.54
CA TRP A 56 -5.77 -4.08 -13.23
C TRP A 56 -7.24 -4.33 -12.92
N ASP A 57 -7.99 -3.26 -12.66
CA ASP A 57 -9.43 -3.32 -12.58
C ASP A 57 -10.01 -3.70 -13.95
N ALA A 58 -10.59 -4.90 -14.03
CA ALA A 58 -11.18 -5.44 -15.25
C ALA A 58 -12.56 -4.84 -15.55
N ALA A 59 -13.24 -4.26 -14.55
CA ALA A 59 -14.53 -3.61 -14.73
C ALA A 59 -14.39 -2.18 -15.28
N ALA A 60 -13.23 -1.54 -15.07
CA ALA A 60 -12.95 -0.20 -15.53
C ALA A 60 -12.48 -0.19 -17.00
N SER A 61 -12.98 0.75 -17.81
CA SER A 61 -12.63 0.89 -19.23
C SER A 61 -11.93 2.22 -19.53
N GLY A 62 -11.08 2.24 -20.56
CA GLY A 62 -10.44 3.46 -21.04
C GLY A 62 -9.51 4.14 -20.02
N ARG A 63 -9.64 5.47 -19.87
CA ARG A 63 -8.76 6.30 -19.03
C ARG A 63 -8.98 6.11 -17.52
N ASP A 64 -10.07 5.46 -17.12
CA ASP A 64 -10.39 5.18 -15.72
C ASP A 64 -9.87 3.83 -15.24
N ARG A 65 -9.09 3.12 -16.07
CA ARG A 65 -8.49 1.85 -15.66
C ARG A 65 -7.48 2.10 -14.53
N ARG A 66 -7.79 1.59 -13.34
CA ARG A 66 -6.95 1.73 -12.13
C ARG A 66 -6.42 0.36 -11.69
N ARG A 67 -5.34 0.34 -10.91
CA ARG A 67 -4.80 -0.88 -10.28
C ARG A 67 -5.40 -1.05 -8.89
N TRP A 68 -5.81 -2.27 -8.58
CA TRP A 68 -6.07 -2.80 -7.25
C TRP A 68 -4.76 -3.26 -6.64
N TYR A 69 -4.56 -2.99 -5.36
CA TYR A 69 -3.39 -3.35 -4.59
C TYR A 69 -3.81 -4.21 -3.40
N THR A 70 -3.14 -5.35 -3.25
CA THR A 70 -3.40 -6.33 -2.21
C THR A 70 -2.06 -6.74 -1.58
N LEU A 71 -1.94 -6.70 -0.25
CA LEU A 71 -0.76 -7.24 0.42
C LEU A 71 -0.67 -8.76 0.20
N THR A 72 0.52 -9.26 -0.10
CA THR A 72 0.79 -10.70 -0.04
C THR A 72 0.81 -11.17 1.41
N PRO A 73 0.68 -12.48 1.70
CA PRO A 73 0.87 -12.98 3.07
C PRO A 73 2.22 -12.55 3.69
N ASP A 74 3.29 -12.61 2.90
CA ASP A 74 4.62 -12.17 3.32
C ASP A 74 4.72 -10.65 3.46
N GLY A 75 4.00 -9.90 2.60
CA GLY A 75 3.86 -8.46 2.71
C GLY A 75 3.13 -8.04 3.99
N LEU A 76 2.10 -8.79 4.36
CA LEU A 76 1.32 -8.56 5.56
C LEU A 76 2.14 -8.76 6.82
N ALA A 77 2.84 -9.90 6.91
CA ALA A 77 3.74 -10.20 8.03
C ALA A 77 4.83 -9.14 8.17
N TRP A 78 5.44 -8.73 7.05
CA TRP A 78 6.45 -7.68 7.03
C TRP A 78 5.90 -6.31 7.44
N ALA A 79 4.70 -5.93 6.97
CA ALA A 79 4.05 -4.68 7.36
C ALA A 79 3.81 -4.63 8.89
N VAL A 80 3.36 -5.74 9.49
CA VAL A 80 3.19 -5.83 10.94
C VAL A 80 4.51 -5.64 11.68
N GLU A 81 5.58 -6.30 11.23
CA GLU A 81 6.92 -6.16 11.84
C GLU A 81 7.41 -4.70 11.79
N VAL A 82 7.37 -4.09 10.60
CA VAL A 82 7.81 -2.72 10.37
C VAL A 82 7.01 -1.73 11.22
N LEU A 83 5.67 -1.76 11.13
CA LEU A 83 4.82 -0.83 11.87
C LEU A 83 4.98 -0.99 13.39
N THR A 84 5.14 -2.21 13.89
CA THR A 84 5.40 -2.47 15.32
C THR A 84 6.74 -1.90 15.77
N ARG A 85 7.80 -2.10 14.96
CA ARG A 85 9.12 -1.55 15.23
C ARG A 85 9.09 -0.02 15.33
N PHE A 86 8.40 0.64 14.40
CA PHE A 86 8.36 2.11 14.36
C PHE A 86 7.50 2.71 15.48
N ARG A 87 6.37 2.09 15.85
CA ARG A 87 5.56 2.53 17.01
C ARG A 87 6.32 2.39 18.34
N THR A 88 7.09 1.31 18.50
CA THR A 88 7.87 1.08 19.72
C THR A 88 9.09 2.00 19.81
N ALA A 89 9.59 2.49 18.67
CA ALA A 89 10.70 3.41 18.60
C ALA A 89 10.32 4.88 18.90
N GLY A 90 9.04 5.19 19.11
CA GLY A 90 8.59 6.50 19.58
C GLY A 90 8.63 7.62 18.52
N LEU A 91 8.26 7.30 17.28
CA LEU A 91 7.88 8.29 16.27
C LEU A 91 6.34 8.39 16.21
#